data_AF-A0A485JCD2-F1
#
_entry.id   AF-A0A485JCD2-F1
#
_cell.length_a   1.000
_cell.length_b   1.000
_cell.length_c   1.000
_cell.angle_alpha   90.00
_cell.angle_beta   90.00
_cell.angle_gamma   90.00
#
_symmetry.space_group_name_H-M   'P 1'
#
loop_
_entity.id
_entity.type
_entity.pdbx_description
1 polymer ?
#
loop_
_entity_poly.entity_id
_entity_poly.type
_entity_poly.pdbx_seq_one_letter_code
_entity_poly.pdbx_strand_id
1 'polypeptide(L)'
;MGWRDVPTNEGVLGEIALSSLPRIEQIFVNAPAGWRPRDMERRLFIARRRIEKRLEADKDFYVCSLSNLVNIYKGLCMPADLPRFYLDLADLRLESAICLFHQRFSTNTVPRWPLAQPFRYLAHNGEINTITGNRQWARARTYKFQTPLIPDLHDAAPFVNETGSDSSSMDNMLELLLAGGMDIIRAMRLLVPPAWQNNPDMDPELRAFFDFNSMHMEPWDGPAGIVMSDGRFAACNLDRNGLRPARYVITKDKLITCASEVGIWDYQPDEVVEKGRVGPGELMVIDTRSGRILHSAETDDDLKSRHPYKEWMEKNVRRLVPFEDLPDEEVGSRELDDDTLASYQKQFNYSAEELDSVIRVLGENRSGSGRFDGRRHPIRRALQSAAHYLRLLPPAICPGHQPANRPTA
;
A
#
# COMPACT_ATOMS: atom_id res chain seq x y z
N MET A 1 -27.63 -24.31 5.53
CA MET A 1 -26.78 -23.22 4.99
C MET A 1 -27.69 -22.22 4.30
N GLY A 2 -27.55 -20.95 4.61
CA GLY A 2 -28.46 -19.89 4.15
C GLY A 2 -27.94 -18.51 4.54
N TRP A 3 -28.79 -17.50 4.37
CA TRP A 3 -28.52 -16.14 4.79
C TRP A 3 -28.93 -15.92 6.25
N ARG A 4 -28.23 -15.01 6.93
CA ARG A 4 -28.52 -14.54 8.28
C ARG A 4 -28.50 -13.02 8.27
N ASP A 5 -29.62 -12.39 8.59
CA ASP A 5 -29.62 -10.96 8.90
C ASP A 5 -28.73 -10.71 10.13
N VAL A 6 -27.79 -9.76 10.02
CA VAL A 6 -26.88 -9.44 11.12
C VAL A 6 -27.65 -8.58 12.13
N PRO A 7 -27.67 -8.95 13.42
CA PRO A 7 -28.40 -8.19 14.42
C PRO A 7 -27.70 -6.84 14.67
N THR A 8 -28.37 -5.75 14.29
CA THR A 8 -27.88 -4.37 14.44
C THR A 8 -28.80 -3.49 15.27
N ASN A 9 -28.23 -2.53 15.98
CA ASN A 9 -28.97 -1.49 16.71
C ASN A 9 -28.83 -0.12 16.02
N GLU A 10 -29.78 0.19 15.15
CA GLU A 10 -29.79 1.42 14.35
C GLU A 10 -29.88 2.70 15.20
N GLY A 11 -30.43 2.63 16.42
CA GLY A 11 -30.61 3.78 17.30
C GLY A 11 -29.29 4.41 17.80
N VAL A 12 -28.16 3.76 17.52
CA VAL A 12 -26.81 4.26 17.83
C VAL A 12 -26.26 5.14 16.70
N LEU A 13 -26.80 5.04 15.49
CA LEU A 13 -26.28 5.74 14.32
C LEU A 13 -26.78 7.19 14.26
N GLY A 14 -25.90 8.09 13.81
CA GLY A 14 -26.30 9.43 13.41
C GLY A 14 -27.04 9.44 12.07
N GLU A 15 -27.78 10.52 11.79
CA GLU A 15 -28.66 10.66 10.61
C GLU A 15 -27.95 10.38 9.27
N ILE A 16 -26.71 10.84 9.10
CA ILE A 16 -25.92 10.61 7.87
C ILE A 16 -25.61 9.12 7.68
N ALA A 17 -25.24 8.42 8.75
CA ALA A 17 -24.95 7.00 8.68
C ALA A 17 -26.23 6.19 8.44
N LEU A 18 -27.32 6.55 9.12
CA LEU A 18 -28.61 5.89 9.03
C LEU A 18 -29.24 6.03 7.64
N SER A 19 -29.17 7.23 7.04
CA SER A 19 -29.74 7.50 5.69
C SER A 19 -29.05 6.70 4.57
N SER A 20 -27.88 6.12 4.83
CA SER A 20 -27.13 5.29 3.88
C SER A 20 -26.87 3.87 4.41
N LEU A 21 -27.54 3.46 5.49
CA LEU A 21 -27.38 2.16 6.12
C LEU A 21 -27.75 1.04 5.12
N PRO A 22 -26.81 0.15 4.75
CA PRO A 22 -27.14 -0.99 3.91
C PRO A 22 -27.90 -2.05 4.72
N ARG A 23 -28.59 -2.95 4.02
CA ARG A 23 -28.99 -4.22 4.62
C ARG A 23 -27.73 -5.06 4.85
N ILE A 24 -27.50 -5.49 6.08
CA ILE A 24 -26.29 -6.23 6.47
C ILE A 24 -26.67 -7.69 6.71
N GLU A 25 -26.19 -8.57 5.84
CA GLU A 25 -26.44 -10.01 5.92
C GLU A 25 -25.13 -10.81 5.85
N GLN A 26 -25.10 -11.96 6.52
CA GLN A 26 -24.06 -12.97 6.41
C GLN A 26 -24.57 -14.14 5.58
N ILE A 27 -23.73 -14.64 4.69
CA ILE A 27 -23.96 -15.89 3.97
C ILE A 27 -23.04 -16.98 4.51
N PHE A 28 -23.61 -18.12 4.85
CA PHE A 28 -22.82 -19.30 5.21
C PHE A 28 -22.55 -20.13 3.96
N VAL A 29 -21.27 -20.46 3.73
CA VAL A 29 -20.80 -21.27 2.59
C VAL A 29 -20.08 -22.51 3.09
N ASN A 30 -20.40 -23.68 2.52
CA ASN A 30 -19.72 -24.94 2.83
C ASN A 30 -18.70 -25.23 1.72
N ALA A 31 -17.59 -25.85 2.10
CA ALA A 31 -16.63 -26.40 1.14
C ALA A 31 -16.86 -27.90 0.91
N PRO A 32 -16.54 -28.42 -0.28
CA PRO A 32 -16.44 -29.86 -0.52
C PRO A 32 -15.44 -30.53 0.45
N ALA A 33 -15.68 -31.80 0.73
CA ALA A 33 -14.77 -32.59 1.56
C ALA A 33 -13.35 -32.62 0.95
N GLY A 34 -12.33 -32.52 1.81
CA GLY A 34 -10.91 -32.56 1.43
C GLY A 34 -10.29 -31.21 1.06
N TRP A 35 -11.07 -30.12 0.98
CA TRP A 35 -10.51 -28.78 0.77
C TRP A 35 -9.82 -28.28 2.04
N ARG A 36 -8.59 -27.78 1.90
CA ARG A 36 -7.90 -27.08 3.00
C ARG A 36 -8.41 -25.64 3.09
N PRO A 37 -8.23 -24.95 4.23
CA PRO A 37 -8.70 -23.57 4.39
C PRO A 37 -8.27 -22.65 3.25
N ARG A 38 -7.00 -22.70 2.83
CA ARG A 38 -6.47 -21.93 1.70
C ARG A 38 -7.07 -22.27 0.34
N ASP A 39 -7.52 -23.51 0.14
CA ASP A 39 -8.17 -23.92 -1.11
C ASP A 39 -9.58 -23.29 -1.20
N MET A 40 -10.29 -23.22 -0.06
CA MET A 40 -11.56 -22.49 0.06
C MET A 40 -11.37 -20.98 -0.12
N GLU A 41 -10.37 -20.35 0.51
CA GLU A 41 -10.09 -18.91 0.35
C GLU A 41 -9.94 -18.50 -1.12
N ARG A 42 -9.17 -19.26 -1.92
CA ARG A 42 -9.00 -18.98 -3.36
C ARG A 42 -10.31 -19.02 -4.13
N ARG A 43 -11.20 -19.92 -3.75
CA ARG A 43 -12.48 -20.14 -4.43
C ARG A 43 -13.52 -19.12 -3.98
N LEU A 44 -13.49 -18.70 -2.72
CA LEU A 44 -14.26 -17.57 -2.22
C LEU A 44 -13.79 -16.25 -2.85
N PHE A 45 -12.48 -16.05 -3.05
CA PHE A 45 -11.93 -14.93 -3.81
C PHE A 45 -12.54 -14.88 -5.21
N ILE A 46 -12.45 -15.96 -6.00
CA ILE A 46 -13.03 -16.00 -7.35
C ILE A 46 -14.55 -15.79 -7.32
N ALA A 47 -15.26 -16.44 -6.40
CA ALA A 47 -16.70 -16.28 -6.27
C ALA A 47 -17.08 -14.81 -6.00
N ARG A 48 -16.41 -14.17 -5.04
CA ARG A 48 -16.61 -12.75 -4.72
C ARG A 48 -16.34 -11.86 -5.92
N ARG A 49 -15.23 -12.05 -6.63
CA ARG A 49 -14.90 -11.26 -7.83
C ARG A 49 -15.95 -11.43 -8.94
N ARG A 50 -16.47 -12.64 -9.16
CA ARG A 50 -17.55 -12.89 -10.12
C ARG A 50 -18.86 -12.21 -9.69
N ILE A 51 -19.20 -12.24 -8.40
CA ILE A 51 -20.39 -11.56 -7.86
C ILE A 51 -20.25 -10.05 -8.03
N GLU A 52 -19.13 -9.46 -7.63
CA GLU A 52 -18.83 -8.03 -7.75
C GLU A 52 -18.94 -7.57 -9.22
N LYS A 53 -18.41 -8.35 -10.18
CA LYS A 53 -18.55 -8.05 -11.61
C LYS A 53 -20.00 -8.13 -12.11
N ARG A 54 -20.75 -9.14 -11.66
CA ARG A 54 -22.15 -9.31 -12.05
C ARG A 54 -23.05 -8.19 -11.50
N LEU A 55 -22.67 -7.61 -10.37
CA LEU A 55 -23.40 -6.54 -9.69
C LEU A 55 -22.72 -5.17 -9.83
N GLU A 56 -21.86 -4.96 -10.83
CA GLU A 56 -21.12 -3.69 -11.02
C GLU A 56 -22.04 -2.45 -11.14
N ALA A 57 -23.25 -2.65 -11.67
CA ALA A 57 -24.26 -1.60 -11.79
C ALA A 57 -24.88 -1.19 -10.44
N ASP A 58 -24.88 -2.09 -9.44
CA ASP A 58 -25.35 -1.84 -8.08
C ASP A 58 -24.22 -1.19 -7.27
N LYS A 59 -24.34 0.12 -7.04
CA LYS A 59 -23.31 0.92 -6.35
C LYS A 59 -23.33 0.80 -4.83
N ASP A 60 -24.33 0.12 -4.27
CA ASP A 60 -24.52 -0.08 -2.84
C ASP A 60 -24.17 -1.51 -2.41
N PHE A 61 -24.11 -2.45 -3.36
CA PHE A 61 -23.60 -3.79 -3.12
C PHE A 61 -22.11 -3.79 -2.77
N TYR A 62 -21.76 -4.39 -1.63
CA TYR A 62 -20.37 -4.56 -1.20
C TYR A 62 -20.19 -5.79 -0.31
N VAL A 63 -19.10 -6.53 -0.56
CA VAL A 63 -18.71 -7.69 0.27
C VAL A 63 -17.52 -7.29 1.13
N CYS A 64 -17.76 -7.09 2.44
CA CYS A 64 -16.74 -6.74 3.44
C CYS A 64 -15.68 -7.84 3.54
N SER A 65 -16.12 -9.06 3.82
CA SER A 65 -15.30 -10.27 3.88
C SER A 65 -16.11 -11.44 3.33
N LEU A 66 -15.46 -12.33 2.60
CA LEU A 66 -15.98 -13.64 2.24
C LEU A 66 -14.83 -14.64 2.40
N SER A 67 -14.66 -15.12 3.62
CA SER A 67 -13.50 -15.89 4.04
C SER A 67 -13.90 -16.90 5.12
N ASN A 68 -13.16 -18.00 5.24
CA ASN A 68 -13.25 -18.92 6.37
C ASN A 68 -12.21 -18.64 7.47
N LEU A 69 -11.33 -17.65 7.27
CA LEU A 69 -10.25 -17.29 8.19
C LEU A 69 -10.50 -15.95 8.90
N VAL A 70 -11.12 -14.99 8.20
CA VAL A 70 -11.27 -13.60 8.68
C VAL A 70 -12.70 -13.14 8.50
N ASN A 71 -13.21 -12.40 9.48
CA ASN A 71 -14.51 -11.75 9.41
C ASN A 71 -14.38 -10.26 9.76
N ILE A 72 -15.12 -9.40 9.06
CA ILE A 72 -15.00 -7.95 9.19
C ILE A 72 -16.33 -7.32 9.59
N TYR A 73 -16.35 -6.73 10.78
CA TYR A 73 -17.39 -5.82 11.23
C TYR A 73 -16.89 -4.38 11.09
N LYS A 74 -17.55 -3.60 10.23
CA LYS A 74 -17.21 -2.19 9.98
C LYS A 74 -18.47 -1.36 9.76
N GLY A 75 -18.42 -0.07 10.05
CA GLY A 75 -19.57 0.80 9.91
C GLY A 75 -19.24 2.28 10.01
N LEU A 76 -20.24 3.12 9.73
CA LEU A 76 -20.15 4.57 9.87
C LEU A 76 -20.61 5.00 11.28
N CYS A 77 -19.90 4.55 12.31
CA CYS A 77 -20.17 4.91 13.71
C CYS A 77 -18.88 5.28 14.43
N MET A 78 -19.01 5.88 15.62
CA MET A 78 -17.85 6.11 16.48
C MET A 78 -17.29 4.75 16.96
N PRO A 79 -15.96 4.63 17.20
CA PRO A 79 -15.38 3.37 17.65
C PRO A 79 -16.03 2.81 18.93
N ALA A 80 -16.33 3.67 19.90
CA ALA A 80 -16.99 3.30 21.15
C ALA A 80 -18.42 2.73 20.95
N ASP A 81 -19.05 3.06 19.83
CA ASP A 81 -20.41 2.65 19.50
C ASP A 81 -20.45 1.39 18.64
N LEU A 82 -19.32 0.93 18.08
CA LEU A 82 -19.28 -0.25 17.22
C LEU A 82 -19.81 -1.52 17.92
N PRO A 83 -19.45 -1.83 19.19
CA PRO A 83 -20.00 -2.98 19.90
C PRO A 83 -21.49 -2.83 20.26
N ARG A 84 -21.99 -1.59 20.30
CA ARG A 84 -23.41 -1.30 20.56
C ARG A 84 -24.23 -1.40 19.29
N PHE A 85 -23.63 -1.09 18.13
CA PHE A 85 -24.26 -1.21 16.82
C PHE A 85 -24.34 -2.67 16.38
N TYR A 86 -23.24 -3.43 16.39
CA TYR A 86 -23.24 -4.85 16.04
C TYR A 86 -23.39 -5.72 17.29
N LEU A 87 -24.57 -6.29 17.49
CA LEU A 87 -24.87 -7.05 18.71
C LEU A 87 -24.02 -8.33 18.85
N ASP A 88 -23.54 -8.87 17.73
CA ASP A 88 -22.61 -10.01 17.71
C ASP A 88 -21.30 -9.72 18.45
N LEU A 89 -20.82 -8.47 18.45
CA LEU A 89 -19.55 -8.11 19.10
C LEU A 89 -19.62 -8.16 20.63
N ALA A 90 -20.83 -8.19 21.19
CA ALA A 90 -21.05 -8.35 22.63
C ALA A 90 -21.26 -9.82 23.04
N ASP A 91 -21.31 -10.75 22.09
CA ASP A 91 -21.52 -12.17 22.36
C ASP A 91 -20.21 -12.84 22.80
N LEU A 92 -20.22 -13.49 23.96
CA LEU A 92 -19.06 -14.17 24.53
C LEU A 92 -18.54 -15.33 23.66
N ARG A 93 -19.35 -15.85 22.73
CA ARG A 93 -18.92 -16.89 21.79
C ARG A 93 -18.03 -16.34 20.67
N LEU A 94 -17.99 -15.03 20.49
CA LEU A 94 -17.12 -14.38 19.50
C LEU A 94 -15.70 -14.24 20.07
N GLU A 95 -14.93 -15.32 19.96
CA GLU A 95 -13.54 -15.36 20.38
C GLU A 95 -12.59 -15.23 19.17
N SER A 96 -11.46 -14.54 19.36
CA SER A 96 -10.42 -14.43 18.34
C SER A 96 -9.03 -14.30 18.95
N ALA A 97 -8.03 -14.90 18.30
CA ALA A 97 -6.62 -14.71 18.62
C ALA A 97 -6.04 -13.41 18.03
N ILE A 98 -6.71 -12.82 17.04
CA ILE A 98 -6.26 -11.62 16.33
C ILE A 98 -7.42 -10.64 16.20
N CYS A 99 -7.20 -9.38 16.59
CA CYS A 99 -8.13 -8.29 16.36
C CYS A 99 -7.42 -7.14 15.64
N LEU A 100 -7.96 -6.75 14.49
CA LEU A 100 -7.52 -5.56 13.75
C LEU A 100 -8.62 -4.51 13.85
N PHE A 101 -8.25 -3.30 14.23
CA PHE A 101 -9.17 -2.17 14.29
C PHE A 101 -8.60 -0.98 13.53
N HIS A 102 -9.49 -0.10 13.09
CA HIS A 102 -9.11 1.11 12.38
C HIS A 102 -10.15 2.20 12.58
N GLN A 103 -9.69 3.42 12.83
CA GLN A 103 -10.53 4.60 12.78
C GLN A 103 -10.06 5.51 11.66
N ARG A 104 -10.97 5.84 10.73
CA ARG A 104 -10.67 6.70 9.59
C ARG A 104 -11.06 8.14 9.90
N PHE A 105 -10.14 9.07 9.66
CA PHE A 105 -10.46 10.48 9.47
C PHE A 105 -10.49 10.78 7.98
N SER A 106 -11.67 11.11 7.44
CA SER A 106 -11.81 11.52 6.03
C SER A 106 -12.03 13.02 5.97
N THR A 107 -11.11 13.76 5.36
CA THR A 107 -11.22 15.21 5.17
C THR A 107 -11.88 15.59 3.84
N ASN A 108 -12.04 14.64 2.90
CA ASN A 108 -12.30 14.95 1.49
C ASN A 108 -13.44 14.15 0.82
N THR A 109 -14.19 13.32 1.54
CA THR A 109 -15.27 12.51 0.92
C THR A 109 -16.50 12.43 1.81
N VAL A 110 -17.69 12.45 1.19
CA VAL A 110 -18.94 12.02 1.84
C VAL A 110 -18.73 10.60 2.41
N PRO A 111 -19.08 10.34 3.68
CA PRO A 111 -18.85 9.05 4.29
C PRO A 111 -19.68 7.98 3.55
N ARG A 112 -19.03 6.87 3.17
CA ARG A 112 -19.68 5.72 2.54
C ARG A 112 -19.27 4.44 3.29
N TRP A 113 -20.25 3.59 3.59
CA TRP A 113 -20.06 2.34 4.33
C TRP A 113 -18.93 1.44 3.77
N PRO A 114 -18.81 1.22 2.45
CA PRO A 114 -17.73 0.40 1.89
C PRO A 114 -16.31 0.93 2.15
N LEU A 115 -16.16 2.24 2.35
CA LEU A 115 -14.87 2.91 2.56
C LEU A 115 -14.40 2.89 4.02
N ALA A 116 -15.24 2.43 4.95
CA ALA A 116 -14.79 2.11 6.29
C ALA A 116 -13.76 0.97 6.22
N GLN A 117 -12.82 0.97 7.17
CA GLN A 117 -11.76 -0.03 7.30
C GLN A 117 -11.97 -0.79 8.62
N PRO A 118 -11.41 -2.02 8.77
CA PRO A 118 -10.48 -2.71 7.88
C PRO A 118 -11.01 -3.08 6.48
N PHE A 119 -10.09 -3.22 5.53
CA PHE A 119 -10.33 -4.01 4.31
C PHE A 119 -10.03 -5.49 4.58
N ARG A 120 -9.97 -6.34 3.55
CA ARG A 120 -10.03 -7.80 3.70
C ARG A 120 -8.85 -8.37 4.45
N TYR A 121 -7.66 -7.85 4.18
CA TYR A 121 -6.42 -8.29 4.80
C TYR A 121 -5.73 -7.17 5.56
N LEU A 122 -6.03 -5.90 5.27
CA LEU A 122 -5.30 -4.78 5.85
C LEU A 122 -6.18 -3.63 6.35
N ALA A 123 -5.62 -2.89 7.30
CA ALA A 123 -5.99 -1.52 7.60
C ALA A 123 -4.77 -0.60 7.44
N HIS A 124 -5.01 0.57 6.88
CA HIS A 124 -3.98 1.51 6.45
C HIS A 124 -4.25 2.90 7.03
N ASN A 125 -3.33 3.34 7.89
CA ASN A 125 -3.19 4.72 8.33
C ASN A 125 -2.18 5.44 7.43
N GLY A 126 -2.65 6.27 6.50
CA GLY A 126 -1.74 6.86 5.53
C GLY A 126 -2.38 7.25 4.21
N GLU A 127 -1.52 7.50 3.23
CA GLU A 127 -1.88 7.79 1.84
C GLU A 127 -0.82 7.20 0.89
N ILE A 128 -1.26 6.51 -0.16
CA ILE A 128 -0.37 5.97 -1.19
C ILE A 128 -0.23 7.00 -2.32
N ASN A 129 0.86 7.76 -2.31
CA ASN A 129 1.12 8.85 -3.27
C ASN A 129 1.36 8.34 -4.70
N THR A 130 1.78 7.09 -4.84
CA THR A 130 2.08 6.45 -6.13
C THR A 130 0.89 5.72 -6.75
N ILE A 131 -0.30 5.82 -6.15
CA ILE A 131 -1.46 4.98 -6.46
C ILE A 131 -1.88 5.01 -7.94
N THR A 132 -1.82 6.17 -8.59
CA THR A 132 -2.16 6.28 -10.02
C THR A 132 -1.25 5.42 -10.86
N GLY A 133 0.07 5.46 -10.61
CA GLY A 133 1.05 4.61 -11.27
C GLY A 133 0.80 3.14 -10.96
N ASN A 134 0.58 2.80 -9.69
CA ASN A 134 0.37 1.41 -9.28
C ASN A 134 -0.85 0.78 -9.95
N ARG A 135 -1.97 1.51 -10.03
CA ARG A 135 -3.19 1.05 -10.73
C ARG A 135 -2.92 0.81 -12.22
N GLN A 136 -2.20 1.70 -12.88
CA GLN A 136 -1.88 1.55 -14.31
C GLN A 136 -0.95 0.37 -14.55
N TRP A 137 0.05 0.14 -13.69
CA TRP A 137 0.93 -1.02 -13.79
C TRP A 137 0.20 -2.33 -13.50
N ALA A 138 -0.66 -2.39 -12.49
CA ALA A 138 -1.52 -3.55 -12.22
C ALA A 138 -2.40 -3.90 -13.43
N ARG A 139 -2.98 -2.89 -14.08
CA ARG A 139 -3.75 -3.05 -15.33
C ARG A 139 -2.86 -3.55 -16.48
N ALA A 140 -1.74 -2.89 -16.74
CA ALA A 140 -0.82 -3.24 -17.82
C ALA A 140 -0.25 -4.66 -17.67
N ARG A 141 -0.03 -5.11 -16.42
CA ARG A 141 0.48 -6.46 -16.10
C ARG A 141 -0.62 -7.51 -15.94
N THR A 142 -1.90 -7.18 -16.15
CA THR A 142 -3.02 -8.11 -15.95
C THR A 142 -2.83 -9.45 -16.66
N TYR A 143 -2.29 -9.44 -17.88
CA TYR A 143 -2.05 -10.66 -18.67
C TYR A 143 -0.91 -11.55 -18.13
N LYS A 144 0.00 -10.99 -17.32
CA LYS A 144 1.14 -11.70 -16.74
C LYS A 144 0.79 -12.43 -15.45
N PHE A 145 -0.27 -12.03 -14.75
CA PHE A 145 -0.66 -12.69 -13.51
C PHE A 145 -1.28 -14.04 -13.81
N GLN A 146 -0.55 -15.10 -13.48
CA GLN A 146 -0.95 -16.49 -13.68
C GLN A 146 -0.51 -17.33 -12.48
N THR A 147 -1.34 -18.29 -12.10
CA THR A 147 -1.00 -19.27 -11.06
C THR A 147 -1.70 -20.60 -11.33
N PRO A 148 -1.02 -21.75 -11.17
CA PRO A 148 -1.68 -23.05 -11.30
C PRO A 148 -2.75 -23.27 -10.20
N LEU A 149 -2.73 -22.48 -9.14
CA LEU A 149 -3.67 -22.58 -8.03
C LEU A 149 -5.06 -22.03 -8.36
N ILE A 150 -5.16 -21.15 -9.36
CA ILE A 150 -6.40 -20.50 -9.80
C ILE A 150 -6.41 -20.46 -11.33
N PRO A 151 -6.80 -21.57 -12.00
CA PRO A 151 -6.79 -21.64 -13.46
C PRO A 151 -7.68 -20.59 -14.14
N ASP A 152 -8.74 -20.17 -13.46
CA ASP A 152 -9.72 -19.17 -13.87
C ASP A 152 -9.40 -17.76 -13.35
N LEU A 153 -8.14 -17.46 -13.02
CA LEU A 153 -7.75 -16.19 -12.41
C LEU A 153 -8.15 -14.97 -13.26
N HIS A 154 -7.99 -15.03 -14.57
CA HIS A 154 -8.29 -13.89 -15.44
C HIS A 154 -9.78 -13.50 -15.42
N ASP A 155 -10.69 -14.40 -15.02
CA ASP A 155 -12.11 -14.06 -14.82
C ASP A 155 -12.30 -13.02 -13.70
N ALA A 156 -11.37 -12.96 -12.75
CA ALA A 156 -11.39 -12.03 -11.63
C ALA A 156 -10.88 -10.61 -11.97
N ALA A 157 -10.31 -10.41 -13.16
CA ALA A 157 -9.85 -9.10 -13.61
C ALA A 157 -11.04 -8.13 -13.83
N PRO A 158 -10.86 -6.80 -13.62
CA PRO A 158 -9.62 -6.13 -13.19
C PRO A 158 -9.25 -6.51 -11.76
N PHE A 159 -7.96 -6.65 -11.44
CA PHE A 159 -7.57 -7.15 -10.10
C PHE A 159 -7.56 -6.08 -9.02
N VAL A 160 -7.33 -4.83 -9.41
CA VAL A 160 -7.25 -3.68 -8.51
C VAL A 160 -8.32 -2.68 -8.92
N ASN A 161 -8.96 -2.05 -7.96
CA ASN A 161 -9.89 -0.96 -8.23
C ASN A 161 -9.18 0.21 -8.91
N GLU A 162 -9.71 0.67 -10.05
CA GLU A 162 -9.10 1.77 -10.83
C GLU A 162 -9.44 3.16 -10.27
N THR A 163 -10.41 3.25 -9.35
CA THR A 163 -10.86 4.49 -8.72
C THR A 163 -11.14 4.28 -7.23
N GLY A 164 -11.39 5.37 -6.49
CA GLY A 164 -11.72 5.32 -5.07
C GLY A 164 -10.50 5.22 -4.18
N SER A 165 -10.64 4.56 -3.02
CA SER A 165 -9.60 4.48 -1.99
C SER A 165 -8.34 3.76 -2.49
N ASP A 166 -7.22 4.42 -2.25
CA ASP A 166 -5.86 3.90 -2.37
C ASP A 166 -5.62 2.66 -1.50
N SER A 167 -5.99 2.72 -0.21
CA SER A 167 -5.93 1.59 0.72
C SER A 167 -6.71 0.37 0.21
N SER A 168 -7.92 0.59 -0.34
CA SER A 168 -8.71 -0.48 -0.95
C SER A 168 -8.00 -1.10 -2.16
N SER A 169 -7.24 -0.31 -2.91
CA SER A 169 -6.54 -0.78 -4.10
C SER A 169 -5.32 -1.64 -3.70
N MET A 170 -4.62 -1.23 -2.63
CA MET A 170 -3.53 -2.00 -2.05
C MET A 170 -4.03 -3.33 -1.47
N ASP A 171 -5.18 -3.32 -0.78
CA ASP A 171 -5.82 -4.54 -0.26
C ASP A 171 -6.17 -5.51 -1.39
N ASN A 172 -6.67 -5.03 -2.52
CA ASN A 172 -6.97 -5.90 -3.67
C ASN A 172 -5.71 -6.53 -4.26
N MET A 173 -4.62 -5.77 -4.35
CA MET A 173 -3.35 -6.32 -4.82
C MET A 173 -2.79 -7.34 -3.83
N LEU A 174 -2.81 -7.05 -2.53
CA LEU A 174 -2.39 -7.99 -1.49
C LEU A 174 -3.20 -9.29 -1.57
N GLU A 175 -4.53 -9.18 -1.66
CA GLU A 175 -5.42 -10.32 -1.80
C GLU A 175 -5.14 -11.15 -3.05
N LEU A 176 -4.85 -10.52 -4.20
CA LEU A 176 -4.44 -11.21 -5.43
C LEU A 176 -3.16 -12.03 -5.20
N LEU A 177 -2.14 -11.44 -4.56
CA LEU A 177 -0.86 -12.11 -4.30
C LEU A 177 -1.04 -13.30 -3.36
N LEU A 178 -1.84 -13.13 -2.30
CA LEU A 178 -2.16 -14.20 -1.34
C LEU A 178 -2.95 -15.34 -2.00
N ALA A 179 -4.00 -15.01 -2.75
CA ALA A 179 -4.79 -15.99 -3.49
C ALA A 179 -3.91 -16.74 -4.53
N GLY A 180 -2.99 -16.02 -5.18
CA GLY A 180 -2.01 -16.55 -6.11
C GLY A 180 -0.95 -17.46 -5.48
N GLY A 181 -0.87 -17.52 -4.14
CA GLY A 181 -0.04 -18.45 -3.39
C GLY A 181 1.13 -17.84 -2.63
N MET A 182 1.30 -16.51 -2.66
CA MET A 182 2.30 -15.84 -1.82
C MET A 182 1.85 -15.85 -0.35
N ASP A 183 2.81 -15.90 0.58
CA ASP A 183 2.56 -15.58 1.98
C ASP A 183 2.56 -14.05 2.20
N ILE A 184 1.94 -13.64 3.31
CA ILE A 184 1.74 -12.22 3.64
C ILE A 184 3.06 -11.45 3.82
N ILE A 185 4.11 -12.11 4.33
CA ILE A 185 5.42 -11.50 4.55
C ILE A 185 6.05 -11.15 3.20
N ARG A 186 6.14 -12.12 2.28
CA ARG A 186 6.64 -11.89 0.93
C ARG A 186 5.81 -10.85 0.17
N ALA A 187 4.49 -10.96 0.24
CA ALA A 187 3.59 -10.05 -0.47
C ALA A 187 3.79 -8.60 -0.01
N MET A 188 3.94 -8.38 1.30
CA MET A 188 4.21 -7.03 1.82
C MET A 188 5.59 -6.53 1.49
N ARG A 189 6.64 -7.36 1.56
CA ARG A 189 7.98 -6.95 1.13
C ARG A 189 8.03 -6.59 -0.36
N LEU A 190 7.14 -7.15 -1.17
CA LEU A 190 7.00 -6.81 -2.58
C LEU A 190 6.25 -5.48 -2.79
N LEU A 191 5.17 -5.25 -2.04
CA LEU A 191 4.35 -4.03 -2.16
C LEU A 191 4.99 -2.81 -1.50
N VAL A 192 5.51 -2.97 -0.28
CA VAL A 192 6.08 -1.91 0.55
C VAL A 192 7.49 -2.32 1.01
N PRO A 193 8.47 -2.35 0.08
CA PRO A 193 9.85 -2.66 0.43
C PRO A 193 10.49 -1.54 1.27
N PRO A 194 11.42 -1.87 2.18
CA PRO A 194 12.23 -0.88 2.89
C PRO A 194 13.11 -0.07 1.91
N ALA A 195 13.75 1.00 2.40
CA ALA A 195 14.75 1.71 1.62
C ALA A 195 16.00 0.82 1.40
N TRP A 196 16.09 0.18 0.23
CA TRP A 196 17.11 -0.84 -0.05
C TRP A 196 18.18 -0.38 -1.06
N GLN A 197 17.82 0.46 -2.04
CA GLN A 197 18.65 0.80 -3.19
C GLN A 197 20.01 1.39 -2.81
N ASN A 198 20.02 2.34 -1.87
CA ASN A 198 21.22 3.09 -1.47
C ASN A 198 21.70 2.78 -0.04
N ASN A 199 21.26 1.66 0.54
CA ASN A 199 21.68 1.26 1.88
C ASN A 199 23.04 0.52 1.82
N PRO A 200 24.18 1.09 2.23
CA PRO A 200 25.48 0.42 2.10
C PRO A 200 25.62 -0.81 2.98
N ASP A 201 24.89 -0.88 4.10
CA ASP A 201 24.99 -1.94 5.11
C ASP A 201 24.08 -3.14 4.82
N MET A 202 23.31 -3.09 3.72
CA MET A 202 22.40 -4.17 3.35
C MET A 202 23.16 -5.37 2.78
N ASP A 203 22.86 -6.55 3.33
CA ASP A 203 23.32 -7.85 2.84
C ASP A 203 23.14 -7.96 1.30
N PRO A 204 24.19 -8.32 0.54
CA PRO A 204 24.12 -8.52 -0.90
C PRO A 204 23.03 -9.51 -1.38
N GLU A 205 22.77 -10.59 -0.65
CA GLU A 205 21.73 -11.56 -0.98
C GLU A 205 20.33 -10.94 -0.80
N LEU A 206 20.15 -10.17 0.27
CA LEU A 206 18.90 -9.44 0.51
C LEU A 206 18.69 -8.32 -0.52
N ARG A 207 19.77 -7.61 -0.89
CA ARG A 207 19.73 -6.64 -1.99
C ARG A 207 19.31 -7.32 -3.29
N ALA A 208 19.87 -8.49 -3.61
CA ALA A 208 19.49 -9.24 -4.80
C ALA A 208 18.02 -9.67 -4.78
N PHE A 209 17.48 -10.06 -3.62
CA PHE A 209 16.04 -10.30 -3.44
C PHE A 209 15.22 -9.06 -3.82
N PHE A 210 15.53 -7.89 -3.26
CA PHE A 210 14.78 -6.67 -3.56
C PHE A 210 14.97 -6.19 -5.01
N ASP A 211 16.18 -6.27 -5.55
CA ASP A 211 16.51 -5.91 -6.93
C ASP A 211 15.71 -6.75 -7.93
N PHE A 212 15.70 -8.08 -7.75
CA PHE A 212 14.87 -9.00 -8.53
C PHE A 212 13.39 -8.64 -8.47
N ASN A 213 12.86 -8.44 -7.27
CA ASN A 213 11.44 -8.19 -7.06
C ASN A 213 10.99 -6.81 -7.57
N SER A 214 11.89 -5.81 -7.58
CA SER A 214 11.62 -4.46 -8.10
C SER A 214 11.28 -4.42 -9.59
N MET A 215 11.75 -5.41 -10.36
CA MET A 215 11.38 -5.55 -11.78
C MET A 215 9.94 -6.07 -11.95
N HIS A 216 9.41 -6.73 -10.93
CA HIS A 216 8.11 -7.41 -10.97
C HIS A 216 6.99 -6.57 -10.37
N MET A 217 7.30 -5.75 -9.35
CA MET A 217 6.36 -4.87 -8.68
C MET A 217 7.03 -3.54 -8.34
N GLU A 218 6.41 -2.44 -8.77
CA GLU A 218 6.77 -1.11 -8.30
C GLU A 218 6.28 -0.89 -6.86
N PRO A 219 7.03 -0.17 -6.02
CA PRO A 219 6.58 0.13 -4.65
C PRO A 219 5.26 0.90 -4.62
N TRP A 220 4.40 0.50 -3.69
CA TRP A 220 3.19 1.23 -3.31
C TRP A 220 3.56 2.22 -2.21
N ASP A 221 4.17 3.31 -2.64
CA ASP A 221 4.86 4.26 -1.78
C ASP A 221 3.99 5.45 -1.35
N GLY A 222 4.28 5.95 -0.15
CA GLY A 222 3.57 7.02 0.55
C GLY A 222 3.64 6.84 2.07
N PRO A 223 3.26 7.84 2.88
CA PRO A 223 3.19 7.70 4.33
C PRO A 223 2.24 6.57 4.70
N ALA A 224 2.71 5.48 5.30
CA ALA A 224 1.87 4.31 5.55
C ALA A 224 2.25 3.61 6.86
N GLY A 225 1.27 3.49 7.76
CA GLY A 225 1.23 2.52 8.84
C GLY A 225 0.18 1.48 8.54
N ILE A 226 0.60 0.25 8.26
CA ILE A 226 -0.28 -0.82 7.79
C ILE A 226 -0.31 -1.93 8.83
N VAL A 227 -1.50 -2.27 9.30
CA VAL A 227 -1.74 -3.50 10.08
C VAL A 227 -2.50 -4.49 9.23
N MET A 228 -2.19 -5.77 9.34
CA MET A 228 -2.73 -6.78 8.44
C MET A 228 -2.83 -8.15 9.08
N SER A 229 -3.72 -9.00 8.54
CA SER A 229 -3.85 -10.39 8.95
C SER A 229 -4.40 -11.27 7.84
N ASP A 230 -3.86 -12.49 7.73
CA ASP A 230 -4.40 -13.57 6.90
C ASP A 230 -5.17 -14.63 7.73
N GLY A 231 -5.48 -14.32 8.99
CA GLY A 231 -6.09 -15.22 9.96
C GLY A 231 -5.11 -16.11 10.73
N ARG A 232 -3.83 -16.19 10.30
CA ARG A 232 -2.75 -16.82 11.09
C ARG A 232 -1.75 -15.80 11.58
N PHE A 233 -1.28 -14.95 10.67
CA PHE A 233 -0.30 -13.93 11.00
C PHE A 233 -1.02 -12.62 11.31
N ALA A 234 -0.62 -11.94 12.37
CA ALA A 234 -0.90 -10.52 12.55
C ALA A 234 0.40 -9.77 12.26
N ALA A 235 0.37 -8.73 11.43
CA ALA A 235 1.59 -8.00 11.09
C ALA A 235 1.38 -6.49 11.09
N CYS A 236 2.45 -5.76 11.37
CA CYS A 236 2.54 -4.32 11.25
C CYS A 236 3.73 -3.96 10.38
N ASN A 237 3.48 -3.19 9.32
CA ASN A 237 4.48 -2.70 8.39
C ASN A 237 4.43 -1.19 8.32
N LEU A 238 5.60 -0.56 8.33
CA LEU A 238 5.74 0.86 8.04
C LEU A 238 6.36 1.09 6.67
N ASP A 239 6.00 2.22 6.06
CA ASP A 239 6.64 2.70 4.85
C ASP A 239 8.15 2.89 5.04
N ARG A 240 8.87 2.95 3.91
CA ARG A 240 10.33 3.06 3.86
C ARG A 240 10.93 4.21 4.69
N ASN A 241 10.16 5.27 4.92
CA ASN A 241 10.58 6.47 5.65
C ASN A 241 10.01 6.49 7.09
N GLY A 242 9.11 5.57 7.44
CA GLY A 242 8.47 5.48 8.76
C GLY A 242 7.67 6.74 9.11
N LEU A 243 6.90 7.25 8.15
CA LEU A 243 6.20 8.54 8.29
C LEU A 243 4.96 8.47 9.19
N ARG A 244 4.57 7.27 9.63
CA ARG A 244 3.48 7.03 10.57
C ARG A 244 4.00 6.31 11.81
N PRO A 245 3.55 6.69 13.02
CA PRO A 245 3.97 6.02 14.23
C PRO A 245 3.31 4.63 14.33
N ALA A 246 4.06 3.66 14.85
CA ALA A 246 3.55 2.38 15.31
C ALA A 246 4.32 1.96 16.57
N ARG A 247 3.59 1.78 17.67
CA ARG A 247 4.09 1.41 18.99
C ARG A 247 3.49 0.08 19.38
N TYR A 248 4.27 -0.77 20.04
CA TYR A 248 3.76 -2.03 20.57
C TYR A 248 4.08 -2.20 22.05
N VAL A 249 3.22 -2.97 22.71
CA VAL A 249 3.35 -3.38 24.12
C VAL A 249 3.09 -4.88 24.19
N ILE A 250 3.96 -5.59 24.90
CA ILE A 250 3.84 -7.02 25.19
C ILE A 250 3.62 -7.20 26.69
N THR A 251 2.60 -7.95 27.08
CA THR A 251 2.30 -8.25 28.48
C THR A 251 2.79 -9.63 28.91
N LYS A 252 2.80 -9.89 30.23
CA LYS A 252 3.14 -11.19 30.83
C LYS A 252 2.22 -12.32 30.35
N ASP A 253 0.97 -11.99 30.06
CA ASP A 253 -0.04 -12.93 29.51
C ASP A 253 0.09 -13.12 27.99
N LYS A 254 1.18 -12.61 27.39
CA LYS A 254 1.50 -12.72 25.96
C LYS A 254 0.50 -12.02 25.05
N LEU A 255 -0.25 -11.04 25.57
CA LEU A 255 -1.02 -10.14 24.74
C LEU A 255 -0.07 -9.12 24.11
N ILE A 256 -0.27 -8.89 22.82
CA ILE A 256 0.49 -7.91 22.04
C ILE A 256 -0.50 -6.90 21.49
N THR A 257 -0.37 -5.65 21.88
CA THR A 257 -1.05 -4.54 21.21
C THR A 257 -0.07 -3.75 20.38
N CYS A 258 -0.46 -3.45 19.14
CA CYS A 258 0.25 -2.57 18.23
C CYS A 258 -0.71 -1.49 17.72
N ALA A 259 -0.36 -0.22 17.89
CA ALA A 259 -1.19 0.91 17.51
C ALA A 259 -0.36 2.16 17.21
N SER A 260 -1.00 3.20 16.66
CA SER A 260 -0.35 4.48 16.38
C SER A 260 0.15 5.20 17.64
N GLU A 261 -0.42 4.87 18.81
CA GLU A 261 -0.16 5.50 20.10
C GLU A 261 -0.03 4.44 21.22
N VAL A 262 0.53 4.83 22.36
CA VAL A 262 0.59 4.00 23.57
C VAL A 262 -0.59 4.33 24.50
N GLY A 263 -0.99 3.38 25.35
CA GLY A 263 -2.10 3.60 26.31
C GLY A 263 -3.49 3.35 25.72
N ILE A 264 -3.58 2.60 24.62
CA ILE A 264 -4.86 2.22 24.00
C ILE A 264 -5.60 1.12 24.77
N TRP A 265 -4.93 0.47 25.72
CA TRP A 265 -5.47 -0.57 26.58
C TRP A 265 -4.95 -0.36 27.99
N ASP A 266 -5.80 -0.65 28.97
CA ASP A 266 -5.58 -0.35 30.38
C ASP A 266 -4.72 -1.44 31.05
N TYR A 267 -3.44 -1.47 30.69
CA TYR A 267 -2.44 -2.35 31.32
C TYR A 267 -1.94 -1.75 32.63
N GLN A 268 -1.79 -2.58 33.65
CA GLN A 268 -1.01 -2.18 34.82
C GLN A 268 0.50 -2.19 34.49
N PRO A 269 1.30 -1.25 35.04
CA PRO A 269 2.73 -1.17 34.72
C PRO A 269 3.52 -2.46 34.98
N ASP A 270 3.10 -3.26 35.96
CA ASP A 270 3.70 -4.54 36.31
C ASP A 270 3.29 -5.69 35.38
N GLU A 271 2.26 -5.53 34.55
CA GLU A 271 1.88 -6.51 33.52
C GLU A 271 2.76 -6.41 32.28
N VAL A 272 3.43 -5.28 32.06
CA VAL A 272 4.19 -5.01 30.84
C VAL A 272 5.57 -5.67 30.89
N VAL A 273 5.87 -6.49 29.88
CA VAL A 273 7.17 -7.13 29.68
C VAL A 273 8.05 -6.27 28.77
N GLU A 274 7.49 -5.78 27.66
CA GLU A 274 8.24 -5.04 26.65
C GLU A 274 7.40 -3.90 26.07
N LYS A 275 8.07 -2.78 25.77
CA LYS A 275 7.52 -1.69 24.97
C LYS A 275 8.49 -1.39 23.83
N GLY A 276 7.99 -1.30 22.61
CA GLY A 276 8.79 -1.01 21.44
C GLY A 276 8.06 -0.16 20.40
N ARG A 277 8.70 -0.02 19.25
CA ARG A 277 8.15 0.65 18.07
C ARG A 277 8.53 -0.13 16.82
N VAL A 278 7.69 -0.05 15.79
CA VAL A 278 8.06 -0.47 14.45
C VAL A 278 8.75 0.70 13.77
N GLY A 279 9.94 0.47 13.23
CA GLY A 279 10.78 1.48 12.58
C GLY A 279 10.52 1.65 11.08
N PRO A 280 11.17 2.64 10.44
CA PRO A 280 11.09 2.85 8.98
C PRO A 280 11.42 1.58 8.20
N GLY A 281 10.51 1.16 7.31
CA GLY A 281 10.66 -0.05 6.49
C GLY A 281 10.63 -1.36 7.27
N GLU A 282 10.39 -1.36 8.58
CA GLU A 282 10.31 -2.59 9.37
C GLU A 282 8.99 -3.32 9.13
N LEU A 283 9.03 -4.63 9.35
CA LEU A 283 7.88 -5.53 9.29
C LEU A 283 7.91 -6.39 10.56
N MET A 284 7.00 -6.10 11.49
CA MET A 284 6.78 -6.92 12.68
C MET A 284 5.69 -7.93 12.38
N VAL A 285 5.96 -9.22 12.58
CA VAL A 285 5.01 -10.30 12.29
C VAL A 285 4.83 -11.17 13.52
N ILE A 286 3.58 -11.49 13.86
CA ILE A 286 3.20 -12.38 14.94
C ILE A 286 2.56 -13.61 14.30
N ASP A 287 3.18 -14.78 14.47
CA ASP A 287 2.59 -16.07 14.09
C ASP A 287 1.81 -16.64 15.27
N THR A 288 0.49 -16.53 15.23
CA THR A 288 -0.38 -17.05 16.30
C THR A 288 -0.39 -18.57 16.38
N ARG A 289 0.03 -19.27 15.32
CA ARG A 289 0.09 -20.73 15.33
C ARG A 289 1.32 -21.25 16.07
N SER A 290 2.47 -20.61 15.88
CA SER A 290 3.70 -20.97 16.60
C SER A 290 3.90 -20.20 17.90
N GLY A 291 3.12 -19.13 18.13
CA GLY A 291 3.26 -18.24 19.28
C GLY A 291 4.57 -17.45 19.27
N ARG A 292 5.06 -17.07 18.08
CA ARG A 292 6.35 -16.39 17.91
C ARG A 292 6.18 -15.01 17.27
N ILE A 293 7.00 -14.07 17.70
CA ILE A 293 7.21 -12.80 17.01
C ILE A 293 8.41 -13.01 16.07
N LEU A 294 8.19 -12.75 14.79
CA LEU A 294 9.22 -12.77 13.76
C LEU A 294 9.65 -11.32 13.52
N HIS A 295 10.93 -11.06 13.77
CA HIS A 295 11.53 -9.75 13.53
C HIS A 295 12.03 -9.63 12.08
N SER A 296 12.22 -8.40 11.60
CA SER A 296 12.64 -8.11 10.23
C SER A 296 13.82 -8.96 9.76
N ALA A 297 14.87 -9.12 10.59
CA ALA A 297 16.05 -9.91 10.23
C ALA A 297 15.72 -11.39 9.93
N GLU A 298 14.89 -12.04 10.77
CA GLU A 298 14.47 -13.44 10.54
C GLU A 298 13.61 -13.56 9.27
N THR A 299 12.70 -12.60 9.05
CA THR A 299 11.88 -12.61 7.83
C THR A 299 12.67 -12.33 6.57
N ASP A 300 13.67 -11.45 6.65
CA ASP A 300 14.52 -11.08 5.51
C ASP A 300 15.50 -12.22 5.16
N ASP A 301 16.01 -12.93 6.17
CA ASP A 301 16.84 -14.13 6.00
C ASP A 301 16.06 -15.28 5.34
N ASP A 302 14.82 -15.53 5.78
CA ASP A 302 13.94 -16.49 5.12
C ASP A 302 13.68 -16.08 3.66
N LEU A 303 13.29 -14.83 3.41
CA LEU A 303 12.92 -14.36 2.07
C LEU A 303 14.08 -14.42 1.07
N LYS A 304 15.28 -13.98 1.45
CA LYS A 304 16.44 -13.98 0.56
C LYS A 304 16.94 -15.40 0.26
N SER A 305 16.72 -16.36 1.16
CA SER A 305 17.18 -17.75 1.02
C SER A 305 16.23 -18.65 0.23
N ARG A 306 14.98 -18.24 -0.04
CA ARG A 306 13.99 -19.09 -0.75
C ARG A 306 14.38 -19.42 -2.18
N HIS A 307 15.15 -18.54 -2.84
CA HIS A 307 15.59 -18.70 -4.23
C HIS A 307 16.99 -18.09 -4.42
N PRO A 308 17.76 -18.53 -5.42
CA PRO A 308 19.10 -18.00 -5.69
C PRO A 308 19.03 -16.66 -6.44
N TYR A 309 18.46 -15.63 -5.82
CA TYR A 309 18.20 -14.35 -6.47
C TYR A 309 19.47 -13.71 -7.02
N LYS A 310 20.56 -13.72 -6.25
CA LYS A 310 21.84 -13.15 -6.68
C LYS A 310 22.37 -13.80 -7.95
N GLU A 311 22.32 -15.13 -8.02
CA GLU A 311 22.72 -15.89 -9.20
C GLU A 311 21.87 -15.50 -10.42
N TRP A 312 20.54 -15.35 -10.25
CA TRP A 312 19.67 -14.91 -11.33
C TRP A 312 20.00 -13.50 -11.81
N MET A 313 20.29 -12.60 -10.87
CA MET A 313 20.65 -11.21 -11.18
C MET A 313 21.96 -11.16 -11.95
N GLU A 314 23.01 -11.85 -11.49
CA GLU A 314 24.31 -11.88 -12.15
C GLU A 314 24.26 -12.50 -13.56
N LYS A 315 23.44 -13.54 -13.75
CA LYS A 315 23.34 -14.23 -15.04
C LYS A 315 22.44 -13.53 -16.06
N ASN A 316 21.40 -12.85 -15.61
CA ASN A 316 20.31 -12.39 -16.50
C ASN A 316 20.16 -10.87 -16.58
N VAL A 317 20.87 -10.10 -15.76
CA VAL A 317 20.80 -8.63 -15.76
C VAL A 317 22.09 -8.03 -16.31
N ARG A 318 21.95 -7.20 -17.34
CA ARG A 318 23.05 -6.39 -17.86
C ARG A 318 22.97 -4.99 -17.27
N ARG A 319 23.92 -4.65 -16.39
CA ARG A 319 24.06 -3.28 -15.86
C ARG A 319 24.77 -2.41 -16.90
N LEU A 320 24.22 -1.23 -17.15
CA LEU A 320 24.87 -0.22 -17.98
C LEU A 320 25.92 0.52 -17.14
N VAL A 321 27.03 0.89 -17.75
CA VAL A 321 28.08 1.68 -17.11
C VAL A 321 27.57 3.12 -16.93
N PRO A 322 27.60 3.69 -15.71
CA PRO A 322 27.27 5.10 -15.49
C PRO A 322 28.18 6.00 -16.32
N PHE A 323 27.67 7.16 -16.75
CA PHE A 323 28.44 8.07 -17.61
C PHE A 323 29.72 8.56 -16.92
N GLU A 324 29.66 8.79 -15.60
CA GLU A 324 30.79 9.19 -14.76
C GLU A 324 31.93 8.17 -14.69
N ASP A 325 31.66 6.91 -15.04
CA ASP A 325 32.61 5.81 -15.03
C ASP A 325 33.11 5.46 -16.44
N LEU A 326 32.61 6.14 -17.48
CA LEU A 326 33.06 5.92 -18.86
C LEU A 326 34.45 6.50 -19.08
N PRO A 327 35.34 5.81 -19.82
CA PRO A 327 36.60 6.39 -20.27
C PRO A 327 36.37 7.63 -21.14
N ASP A 328 37.25 8.63 -21.06
CA ASP A 328 37.17 9.86 -21.88
C ASP A 328 37.09 9.58 -23.39
N GLU A 329 37.68 8.46 -23.84
CA GLU A 329 37.67 8.00 -25.23
C GLU A 329 36.29 7.52 -25.71
N GLU A 330 35.42 7.11 -24.78
CA GLU A 330 34.04 6.70 -25.03
C GLU A 330 33.04 7.86 -24.82
N VAL A 331 33.51 8.99 -24.28
CA VAL A 331 32.70 10.20 -24.17
C VAL A 331 32.46 10.74 -25.59
N GLY A 332 31.20 10.68 -26.02
CA GLY A 332 30.81 11.05 -27.38
C GLY A 332 31.31 12.44 -27.80
N SER A 333 31.73 12.57 -29.05
CA SER A 333 32.12 13.86 -29.64
C SER A 333 30.90 14.61 -30.20
N ARG A 334 31.03 15.93 -30.34
CA ARG A 334 30.06 16.75 -31.05
C ARG A 334 29.87 16.26 -32.49
N GLU A 335 28.66 15.82 -32.83
CA GLU A 335 28.34 15.32 -34.19
C GLU A 335 27.79 16.40 -35.14
N LEU A 336 27.15 17.45 -34.60
CA LEU A 336 26.51 18.50 -35.40
C LEU A 336 27.42 19.72 -35.55
N ASP A 337 27.57 20.25 -36.77
CA ASP A 337 28.18 21.56 -37.01
C ASP A 337 27.32 22.72 -36.45
N ASP A 338 27.85 23.94 -36.46
CA ASP A 338 27.20 25.12 -35.87
C ASP A 338 25.88 25.48 -36.58
N ASP A 339 25.84 25.38 -37.91
CA ASP A 339 24.69 25.79 -38.73
C ASP A 339 23.53 24.79 -38.58
N THR A 340 23.86 23.49 -38.56
CA THR A 340 22.90 22.41 -38.34
C THR A 340 22.33 22.49 -36.92
N LEU A 341 23.17 22.70 -35.90
CA LEU A 341 22.72 22.85 -34.52
C LEU A 341 21.82 24.08 -34.36
N ALA A 342 22.18 25.23 -34.92
CA ALA A 342 21.37 26.45 -34.87
C ALA A 342 20.00 26.26 -35.54
N SER A 343 19.96 25.53 -36.66
CA SER A 343 18.72 25.19 -37.36
C SER A 343 17.78 24.35 -36.49
N TYR A 344 18.30 23.31 -35.82
CA TYR A 344 17.49 22.50 -34.90
C TYR A 344 17.09 23.24 -33.63
N GLN A 345 17.98 24.03 -33.04
CA GLN A 345 17.64 24.88 -31.90
C GLN A 345 16.46 25.81 -32.24
N LYS A 346 16.47 26.41 -33.43
CA LYS A 346 15.33 27.21 -33.91
C LYS A 346 14.07 26.37 -34.16
N GLN A 347 14.21 25.19 -34.77
CA GLN A 347 13.09 24.28 -35.05
C GLN A 347 12.39 23.81 -33.75
N PHE A 348 13.17 23.53 -32.70
CA PHE A 348 12.67 23.14 -31.38
C PHE A 348 12.48 24.32 -30.42
N ASN A 349 12.61 25.55 -30.92
CA ASN A 349 12.33 26.79 -30.20
C ASN A 349 13.18 27.01 -28.94
N TYR A 350 14.44 26.57 -28.97
CA TYR A 350 15.44 26.96 -27.98
C TYR A 350 15.73 28.45 -28.10
N SER A 351 15.69 29.16 -26.98
CA SER A 351 16.04 30.58 -26.92
C SER A 351 17.48 30.78 -26.44
N ALA A 352 18.09 31.90 -26.80
CA ALA A 352 19.42 32.27 -26.30
C ALA A 352 19.44 32.36 -24.76
N GLU A 353 18.35 32.83 -24.15
CA GLU A 353 18.19 32.89 -22.69
C GLU A 353 18.20 31.49 -22.06
N GLU A 354 17.48 30.53 -22.65
CA GLU A 354 17.41 29.16 -22.15
C GLU A 354 18.74 28.42 -22.32
N LEU A 355 19.44 28.64 -23.44
CA LEU A 355 20.78 28.11 -23.66
C LEU A 355 21.78 28.68 -22.63
N ASP A 356 21.76 29.98 -22.37
CA ASP A 356 22.71 30.63 -21.46
C ASP A 356 22.39 30.40 -19.98
N SER A 357 21.13 30.55 -19.58
CA SER A 357 20.75 30.53 -18.16
C SER A 357 20.41 29.14 -17.63
N VAL A 358 20.04 28.19 -18.50
CA VAL A 358 19.67 26.82 -18.10
C VAL A 358 20.71 25.82 -18.60
N ILE A 359 20.91 25.69 -19.91
CA ILE A 359 21.75 24.62 -20.48
C ILE A 359 23.22 24.80 -20.12
N ARG A 360 23.79 26.01 -20.33
CA ARG A 360 25.19 26.30 -19.96
C ARG A 360 25.41 26.13 -18.47
N VAL A 361 24.50 26.65 -17.62
CA VAL A 361 24.60 26.50 -16.16
C VAL A 361 24.55 25.03 -15.73
N LEU A 362 23.68 24.19 -16.33
CA LEU A 362 23.65 22.75 -16.04
C LEU A 362 24.92 22.02 -16.51
N GLY A 363 25.51 22.46 -17.62
CA GLY A 363 26.77 21.92 -18.13
C GLY A 363 27.99 22.31 -17.28
N GLU A 364 28.02 23.55 -16.77
CA GLU A 364 29.11 24.08 -15.95
C GLU A 364 28.96 23.69 -14.46
N ASN A 365 27.74 23.71 -13.92
CA ASN A 365 27.41 23.42 -12.53
C ASN A 365 26.44 22.24 -12.46
N ARG A 366 26.85 21.13 -11.83
CA ARG A 366 26.01 19.93 -11.61
C ARG A 366 24.72 20.16 -10.79
N SER A 367 24.47 21.38 -10.31
CA SER A 367 23.27 21.79 -9.56
C SER A 367 22.89 23.23 -9.92
N GLY A 368 21.80 23.43 -10.66
CA GLY A 368 21.32 24.77 -11.03
C GLY A 368 20.62 25.49 -9.87
N SER A 369 21.23 26.52 -9.31
CA SER A 369 20.56 27.47 -8.39
C SER A 369 20.07 28.69 -9.16
N GLY A 370 18.88 28.59 -9.77
CA GLY A 370 18.22 29.71 -10.44
C GLY A 370 16.75 29.82 -10.01
N ARG A 371 16.31 31.00 -9.56
CA ARG A 371 14.88 31.29 -9.35
C ARG A 371 14.24 31.59 -10.71
N PHE A 372 13.29 30.76 -11.14
CA PHE A 372 12.37 31.11 -12.21
C PHE A 372 11.35 32.14 -11.69
N ASP A 373 11.38 33.39 -12.17
CA ASP A 373 10.30 34.36 -11.93
C ASP A 373 9.10 33.99 -12.81
N GLY A 374 8.24 33.11 -12.28
CA GLY A 374 7.03 32.63 -12.94
C GLY A 374 5.89 33.67 -12.98
N ARG A 375 6.15 34.90 -13.43
CA ARG A 375 5.05 35.84 -13.71
C ARG A 375 4.24 35.28 -14.87
N ARG A 376 2.94 35.03 -14.60
CA ARG A 376 1.95 34.70 -15.63
C ARG A 376 1.92 35.84 -16.64
N HIS A 377 2.59 35.67 -17.77
CA HIS A 377 2.45 36.58 -18.89
C HIS A 377 1.15 36.22 -19.62
N PRO A 378 0.19 37.16 -19.76
CA PRO A 378 -1.01 36.92 -20.55
C PRO A 378 -0.57 36.70 -22.01
N ILE A 379 -0.98 35.56 -22.59
CA ILE A 379 -0.92 35.18 -24.02
C ILE A 379 0.21 35.91 -24.78
N ARG A 380 1.47 35.50 -24.58
CA ARG A 380 2.52 35.83 -25.55
C ARG A 380 2.30 34.96 -26.79
N ARG A 381 2.33 35.57 -27.98
CA ARG A 381 2.28 34.92 -29.31
C ARG A 381 3.53 34.08 -29.63
N ALA A 382 4.20 33.51 -28.63
CA ALA A 382 5.38 32.68 -28.82
C ALA A 382 4.95 31.21 -28.80
N LEU A 383 5.49 30.40 -29.73
CA LEU A 383 5.36 28.94 -29.68
C LEU A 383 5.94 28.46 -28.35
N GLN A 384 5.23 27.57 -27.66
CA GLN A 384 5.67 26.94 -26.42
C GLN A 384 5.74 25.43 -26.61
N SER A 385 6.70 24.78 -25.96
CA SER A 385 6.79 23.32 -25.99
C SER A 385 5.62 22.69 -25.23
N ALA A 386 5.27 21.45 -25.58
CA ALA A 386 4.23 20.71 -24.88
C ALA A 386 4.51 20.54 -23.37
N ALA A 387 5.79 20.47 -22.99
CA ALA A 387 6.23 20.42 -21.60
C ALA A 387 5.81 21.65 -20.78
N HIS A 388 5.66 22.83 -21.41
CA HIS A 388 5.19 24.05 -20.72
C HIS A 388 3.77 23.91 -20.14
N TYR A 389 2.96 23.05 -20.74
CA TYR A 389 1.58 22.79 -20.31
C TYR A 389 1.49 21.69 -19.26
N LEU A 390 2.58 20.94 -19.01
CA LEU A 390 2.66 19.95 -17.96
C LEU A 390 3.21 20.59 -16.68
N ARG A 391 2.48 20.48 -15.58
CA ARG A 391 2.96 20.89 -14.26
C ARG A 391 3.26 19.67 -13.42
N LEU A 392 4.44 19.65 -12.81
CA LEU A 392 4.75 18.69 -11.76
C LEU A 392 3.78 18.94 -10.60
N LEU A 393 3.06 17.89 -10.20
CA LEU A 393 2.20 17.96 -9.03
C LEU A 393 3.10 17.87 -7.79
N PRO A 394 3.06 18.86 -6.88
CA PRO A 394 3.69 18.68 -5.58
C PRO A 394 2.98 17.52 -4.84
N PRO A 395 3.66 16.85 -3.91
CA PRO A 395 3.00 15.87 -3.04
C PRO A 395 1.77 16.53 -2.40
N ALA A 396 0.66 15.79 -2.35
CA ALA A 396 -0.52 16.22 -1.62
C ALA A 396 -0.15 16.28 -0.14
N ILE A 397 0.28 17.45 0.34
CA ILE A 397 0.43 17.70 1.77
C ILE A 397 -0.99 17.79 2.30
N CYS A 398 -1.48 16.73 2.92
CA CYS A 398 -2.70 16.79 3.71
C CYS A 398 -2.50 17.83 4.84
N PRO A 399 -3.26 18.95 4.88
CA PRO A 399 -3.22 19.87 6.01
C PRO A 399 -3.92 19.18 7.18
N GLY A 400 -3.17 18.69 8.15
CA GLY A 400 -3.80 17.95 9.25
C GLY A 400 -2.83 17.42 10.28
N HIS A 401 -1.95 18.27 10.81
CA HIS A 401 -1.33 18.13 12.14
C HIS A 401 -0.95 19.55 12.61
N GLN A 402 -1.95 20.34 13.01
CA GLN A 402 -1.68 21.34 14.03
C GLN A 402 -1.58 20.57 15.35
N PRO A 403 -0.46 20.65 16.10
CA PRO A 403 -0.45 20.12 17.46
C PRO A 403 -1.56 20.82 18.23
N ALA A 404 -2.39 20.04 18.93
CA ALA A 404 -3.36 20.56 19.87
C ALA A 404 -2.67 21.59 20.78
N ASN A 405 -3.24 22.79 20.86
CA ASN A 405 -2.87 23.78 21.85
C ASN A 405 -2.77 23.09 23.21
N ARG A 406 -1.55 23.02 23.77
CA ARG A 406 -1.38 22.73 25.18
C ARG A 406 -2.02 23.90 25.94
N PRO A 407 -2.96 23.67 26.87
CA PRO A 407 -3.26 24.68 27.85
C PRO A 407 -1.99 24.87 28.70
N THR A 408 -1.47 26.08 28.69
CA THR A 408 -0.48 26.56 29.65
C THR A 408 -1.04 26.40 31.06
N ALA A 409 -0.33 25.66 31.90
CA ALA A 409 -0.27 25.87 33.33
C ALA A 409 1.18 26.25 33.67
#